data_AF-A0A843E879-F1
#
_entry.id   AF-A0A843E879-F1
#
_cell.length_a   1.000
_cell.length_b   1.000
_cell.length_c   1.000
_cell.angle_alpha   90.00
_cell.angle_beta   90.00
_cell.angle_gamma   90.00
#
_symmetry.space_group_name_H-M   'P 1'
#
loop_
_entity.id
_entity.type
_entity.pdbx_description
1 polymer ?
#
loop_
_entity_poly.entity_id
_entity_poly.type
_entity_poly.pdbx_seq_one_letter_code
_entity_poly.pdbx_strand_id
1 'polypeptide(L)'
;MSRAFTSEEYEQKEVPIVIPPKIEEAPDHDIVMKYSNGRSLEDPKLPYEIGMGFLKGEGEFFQSDEFAVKWLERAVKMGYAPAMVALAEFCLKDTKTYGFRRPARLLKQAADLGSDEAKAYIDMFSIDDPSTKKAYTAYRLNGELGDVSACLALAEGFEKGYYGKDKSRAAATWYIRAFKLGDEGAAKKALALHYKKKTELTEEELSLLKPGKSS
;
A
#
# COMPACT_ATOMS: atom_id res chain seq x y z
N MET A 1 -3.57 31.81 -13.03
CA MET A 1 -2.85 30.72 -13.70
C MET A 1 -2.66 29.59 -12.69
N SER A 2 -3.70 28.80 -12.44
CA SER A 2 -3.62 27.64 -11.55
C SER A 2 -3.00 26.48 -12.32
N ARG A 3 -1.81 26.05 -11.89
CA ARG A 3 -1.16 24.86 -12.40
C ARG A 3 -1.91 23.65 -11.86
N ALA A 4 -2.64 22.95 -12.72
CA ALA A 4 -3.24 21.67 -12.39
C ALA A 4 -2.09 20.67 -12.12
N PHE A 5 -2.06 20.11 -10.91
CA PHE A 5 -1.16 19.02 -10.58
C PHE A 5 -1.59 17.80 -11.39
N THR A 6 -0.75 17.36 -12.32
CA THR A 6 -0.96 16.12 -13.06
C THR A 6 -0.75 14.94 -12.12
N SER A 7 -1.50 13.85 -12.32
CA SER A 7 -1.42 12.63 -11.51
C SER A 7 -0.05 11.94 -11.54
N GLU A 8 0.86 12.38 -12.43
CA GLU A 8 2.25 11.94 -12.53
C GLU A 8 3.21 12.72 -11.62
N GLU A 9 2.84 13.88 -11.06
CA GLU A 9 3.68 14.60 -10.07
C GLU A 9 3.58 14.00 -8.65
N TYR A 10 2.71 13.01 -8.44
CA TYR A 10 2.66 12.17 -7.23
C TYR A 10 3.55 10.92 -7.32
N GLU A 11 4.29 10.76 -8.42
CA GLU A 11 5.17 9.63 -8.66
C GLU A 11 6.58 9.96 -8.13
N GLN A 12 7.11 9.09 -7.26
CA GLN A 12 8.47 9.12 -6.69
C GLN A 12 8.78 10.01 -5.48
N LYS A 13 7.80 10.37 -4.64
CA LYS A 13 8.13 10.67 -3.25
C LYS A 13 7.71 9.50 -2.38
N GLU A 14 8.64 8.57 -2.18
CA GLU A 14 8.67 7.92 -0.87
C GLU A 14 8.61 9.06 0.13
N VAL A 15 7.52 9.16 0.91
CA VAL A 15 7.46 10.17 1.96
C VAL A 15 8.67 9.88 2.82
N PRO A 16 9.69 10.78 2.83
CA PRO A 16 10.88 10.49 3.60
C PRO A 16 10.41 10.47 5.05
N ILE A 17 10.48 9.30 5.66
CA ILE A 17 10.45 9.23 7.11
C ILE A 17 11.65 10.07 7.53
N VAL A 18 11.38 11.16 8.26
CA VAL A 18 12.41 12.02 8.80
C VAL A 18 13.14 11.17 9.84
N ILE A 19 14.25 10.54 9.42
CA ILE A 19 15.14 9.83 10.33
C ILE A 19 15.93 10.92 11.07
N PRO A 20 15.72 11.13 12.39
CA PRO A 20 16.47 12.12 13.13
C PRO A 20 17.98 11.80 13.11
N PRO A 21 18.83 12.83 13.18
CA PRO A 21 20.27 12.66 12.99
C PRO A 21 20.91 11.98 14.20
N LYS A 22 21.78 11.00 13.88
CA LYS A 22 22.78 10.33 14.73
C LYS A 22 22.28 9.47 15.91
N ILE A 23 22.89 8.29 15.98
CA ILE A 23 22.48 7.09 16.74
C ILE A 23 22.84 7.19 18.25
N GLU A 24 23.42 8.28 18.73
CA GLU A 24 24.11 8.29 20.04
C GLU A 24 23.33 8.87 21.23
N GLU A 25 22.08 9.35 21.07
CA GLU A 25 21.24 9.83 22.21
C GLU A 25 19.75 9.53 22.03
N ALA A 26 19.39 8.47 21.32
CA ALA A 26 17.98 8.17 21.08
C ALA A 26 17.37 7.44 22.30
N PRO A 27 16.13 7.79 22.75
CA PRO A 27 15.48 7.18 23.91
C PRO A 27 15.32 5.65 23.84
N ASP A 28 15.43 5.07 22.63
CA ASP A 28 15.43 3.63 22.42
C ASP A 28 16.77 2.97 22.75
N HIS A 29 17.89 3.71 22.79
CA HIS A 29 19.24 3.16 22.91
C HIS A 29 19.42 2.25 24.13
N ASP A 30 19.12 2.74 25.33
CA ASP A 30 19.35 1.97 26.56
C ASP A 30 18.46 0.72 26.66
N ILE A 31 17.19 0.87 26.25
CA ILE A 31 16.22 -0.23 26.21
C ILE A 31 16.69 -1.28 25.21
N VAL A 32 17.12 -0.86 24.02
CA VAL A 32 17.61 -1.75 22.96
C VAL A 32 18.89 -2.44 23.37
N MET A 33 19.85 -1.73 23.97
CA MET A 33 21.10 -2.31 24.43
C MET A 33 20.84 -3.38 25.50
N LYS A 34 19.99 -3.08 26.48
CA LYS A 34 19.61 -4.03 27.51
C LYS A 34 18.84 -5.23 26.96
N TYR A 35 17.90 -5.02 26.06
CA TYR A 35 17.13 -6.08 25.41
C TYR A 35 17.99 -6.97 24.51
N SER A 36 18.91 -6.37 23.75
CA SER A 36 19.82 -7.10 22.86
C SER A 36 20.72 -8.05 23.65
N ASN A 37 21.16 -7.67 24.86
CA ASN A 37 21.94 -8.50 25.78
C ASN A 37 23.10 -9.26 25.08
N GLY A 38 23.84 -8.57 24.19
CA GLY A 38 24.95 -9.14 23.42
C GLY A 38 24.56 -9.97 22.19
N ARG A 39 23.28 -10.04 21.83
CA ARG A 39 22.83 -10.63 20.56
C ARG A 39 23.29 -9.77 19.38
N SER A 40 23.61 -10.45 18.27
CA SER A 40 23.99 -9.77 17.04
C SER A 40 22.81 -9.02 16.42
N LEU A 41 23.02 -7.75 16.06
CA LEU A 41 22.10 -6.95 15.26
C LEU A 41 22.11 -7.34 13.76
N GLU A 42 22.93 -8.32 13.38
CA GLU A 42 22.95 -8.92 12.05
C GLU A 42 21.94 -10.07 11.90
N ASP A 43 21.36 -10.56 13.00
CA ASP A 43 20.21 -11.45 12.95
C ASP A 43 18.94 -10.60 12.71
N PRO A 44 18.22 -10.77 11.58
CA PRO A 44 17.02 -10.00 11.28
C PRO A 44 15.90 -10.14 12.32
N LYS A 45 15.92 -11.20 13.12
CA LYS A 45 14.92 -11.45 14.16
C LYS A 45 15.00 -10.44 15.31
N LEU A 46 16.21 -10.01 15.69
CA LEU A 46 16.40 -9.06 16.78
C LEU A 46 15.76 -7.68 16.50
N PRO A 47 16.05 -6.98 15.37
CA PRO A 47 15.38 -5.72 15.05
C PRO A 47 13.87 -5.88 14.89
N TYR A 48 13.39 -7.04 14.42
CA TYR A 48 11.96 -7.34 14.40
C TYR A 48 11.36 -7.39 15.81
N GLU A 49 11.96 -8.14 16.73
CA GLU A 49 11.48 -8.28 18.11
C GLU A 49 11.48 -6.92 18.84
N ILE A 50 12.52 -6.12 18.66
CA ILE A 50 12.59 -4.75 19.19
C ILE A 50 11.45 -3.90 18.62
N GLY A 51 11.24 -3.93 17.30
CA GLY A 51 10.17 -3.19 16.65
C GLY A 51 8.78 -3.58 17.16
N MET A 52 8.56 -4.89 17.36
CA MET A 52 7.32 -5.39 17.96
C MET A 52 7.17 -5.00 19.44
N GLY A 53 8.28 -4.93 20.19
CA GLY A 53 8.32 -4.44 21.56
C GLY A 53 7.83 -3.00 21.66
N PHE A 54 8.39 -2.09 20.85
CA PHE A 54 7.92 -0.70 20.77
C PHE A 54 6.49 -0.59 20.23
N LEU A 55 6.06 -1.47 19.33
CA LEU A 55 4.69 -1.42 18.79
C LEU A 55 3.64 -1.75 19.86
N LYS A 56 3.96 -2.68 20.76
CA LYS A 56 3.04 -3.15 21.81
C LYS A 56 3.21 -2.42 23.14
N GLY A 57 4.38 -1.83 23.40
CA GLY A 57 4.72 -1.28 24.71
C GLY A 57 4.80 -2.35 25.80
N GLU A 58 5.33 -3.52 25.48
CA GLU A 58 5.43 -4.66 26.39
C GLU A 58 6.84 -4.80 26.98
N GLY A 59 6.93 -5.29 28.22
CA GLY A 59 8.20 -5.48 28.91
C GLY A 59 8.87 -4.15 29.27
N GLU A 60 10.11 -3.96 28.83
CA GLU A 60 10.87 -2.72 29.07
C GLU A 60 10.65 -1.67 27.96
N PHE A 61 9.91 -2.01 26.91
CA PHE A 61 9.60 -1.10 25.82
C PHE A 61 8.40 -0.23 26.19
N PHE A 62 8.48 1.07 25.92
CA PHE A 62 7.31 1.94 25.87
C PHE A 62 6.66 1.84 24.49
N GLN A 63 5.36 2.13 24.41
CA GLN A 63 4.66 2.12 23.13
C GLN A 63 5.10 3.32 22.27
N SER A 64 5.62 3.06 21.07
CA SER A 64 5.98 4.08 20.09
C SER A 64 5.97 3.55 18.66
N ASP A 65 5.05 4.07 17.86
CA ASP A 65 4.94 3.75 16.43
C ASP A 65 6.20 4.18 15.66
N GLU A 66 6.84 5.29 16.04
CA GLU A 66 8.05 5.80 15.40
C GLU A 66 9.22 4.82 15.56
N PHE A 67 9.48 4.38 16.80
CA PHE A 67 10.54 3.40 17.06
C PHE A 67 10.17 2.02 16.50
N ALA A 68 8.91 1.61 16.59
CA ALA A 68 8.45 0.36 15.99
C ALA A 68 8.74 0.31 14.49
N VAL A 69 8.34 1.35 13.73
CA VAL A 69 8.58 1.43 12.28
C VAL A 69 10.08 1.45 11.98
N LYS A 70 10.87 2.26 12.70
CA LYS A 70 12.33 2.34 12.52
C LYS A 70 13.00 0.96 12.65
N TRP A 71 12.63 0.19 13.67
CA TRP A 71 13.21 -1.13 13.94
C TRP A 71 12.69 -2.21 12.99
N LEU A 72 11.38 -2.21 12.69
CA LEU A 72 10.80 -3.09 11.68
C LEU A 72 11.42 -2.85 10.29
N GLU A 73 11.67 -1.60 9.90
CA GLU A 73 12.34 -1.28 8.63
C GLU A 73 13.76 -1.83 8.55
N ARG A 74 14.48 -1.88 9.67
CA ARG A 74 15.80 -2.51 9.72
C ARG A 74 15.70 -4.01 9.41
N ALA A 75 14.74 -4.71 10.02
CA ALA A 75 14.49 -6.12 9.74
C ALA A 75 14.01 -6.34 8.28
N VAL A 76 13.16 -5.45 7.73
CA VAL A 76 12.74 -5.49 6.32
C VAL A 76 13.92 -5.36 5.37
N LYS A 77 14.85 -4.43 5.63
CA LYS A 77 16.08 -4.24 4.82
C LYS A 77 16.98 -5.48 4.81
N MET A 78 16.85 -6.33 5.83
CA MET A 78 17.57 -7.61 5.94
C MET A 78 16.79 -8.78 5.34
N GLY A 79 15.65 -8.53 4.68
CA GLY A 79 14.84 -9.58 4.03
C GLY A 79 13.96 -10.38 5.00
N TYR A 80 13.64 -9.85 6.18
CA TYR A 80 12.83 -10.59 7.16
C TYR A 80 11.34 -10.51 6.85
N ALA A 81 10.78 -11.61 6.31
CA ALA A 81 9.38 -11.67 5.92
C ALA A 81 8.38 -11.33 7.07
N PRO A 82 8.57 -11.78 8.33
CA PRO A 82 7.67 -11.39 9.42
C PRO A 82 7.66 -9.87 9.68
N ALA A 83 8.79 -9.19 9.52
CA ALA A 83 8.83 -7.73 9.65
C ALA A 83 8.11 -7.02 8.50
N MET A 84 8.19 -7.56 7.28
CA MET A 84 7.46 -7.04 6.14
C MET A 84 5.94 -7.14 6.36
N VAL A 85 5.46 -8.28 6.87
CA VAL A 85 4.05 -8.48 7.21
C VAL A 85 3.61 -7.51 8.32
N ALA A 86 4.35 -7.45 9.44
CA ALA A 86 4.03 -6.56 10.56
C ALA A 86 4.00 -5.08 10.13
N LEU A 87 4.96 -4.64 9.31
CA LEU A 87 4.99 -3.27 8.80
C LEU A 87 3.86 -3.01 7.78
N ALA A 88 3.47 -4.00 6.99
CA ALA A 88 2.32 -3.88 6.11
C ALA A 88 1.02 -3.74 6.90
N GLU A 89 0.81 -4.57 7.92
CA GLU A 89 -0.34 -4.47 8.82
C GLU A 89 -0.41 -3.10 9.50
N PHE A 90 0.72 -2.60 9.98
CA PHE A 90 0.82 -1.26 10.56
C PHE A 90 0.37 -0.19 9.55
N CYS A 91 0.88 -0.23 8.31
CA CYS A 91 0.47 0.70 7.26
C CYS A 91 -1.03 0.60 6.93
N LEU A 92 -1.61 -0.60 7.00
CA LEU A 92 -3.04 -0.84 6.71
C LEU A 92 -3.97 -0.31 7.80
N LYS A 93 -3.48 -0.08 9.03
CA LYS A 93 -4.26 0.56 10.10
C LYS A 93 -4.50 2.04 9.82
N ASP A 94 -3.54 2.73 9.18
CA ASP A 94 -3.67 4.11 8.73
C ASP A 94 -3.29 4.30 7.25
N THR A 95 -4.19 3.84 6.38
CA THR A 95 -4.04 3.98 4.93
C THR A 95 -4.11 5.43 4.45
N LYS A 96 -4.56 6.39 5.27
CA LYS A 96 -4.57 7.81 4.88
C LYS A 96 -3.16 8.38 4.87
N THR A 97 -2.35 7.99 5.85
CA THR A 97 -0.96 8.40 5.98
C THR A 97 -0.05 7.58 5.07
N TYR A 98 -0.20 6.25 5.06
CA TYR A 98 0.77 5.37 4.38
C TYR A 98 0.35 4.91 2.98
N GLY A 99 -0.92 5.08 2.62
CA GLY A 99 -1.47 4.57 1.36
C GLY A 99 -1.49 3.04 1.27
N PHE A 100 -1.92 2.52 0.12
CA PHE A 100 -2.03 1.07 -0.13
C PHE A 100 -0.81 0.48 -0.86
N ARG A 101 -0.04 1.30 -1.60
CA ARG A 101 1.13 0.81 -2.36
C ARG A 101 2.22 0.24 -1.47
N ARG A 102 2.49 0.89 -0.34
CA ARG A 102 3.51 0.45 0.61
C ARG A 102 3.18 -0.94 1.20
N PRO A 103 2.01 -1.17 1.83
CA PRO A 103 1.69 -2.49 2.35
C PRO A 103 1.57 -3.55 1.25
N ALA A 104 1.05 -3.21 0.07
CA ALA A 104 1.00 -4.14 -1.07
C ALA A 104 2.41 -4.65 -1.45
N ARG A 105 3.37 -3.74 -1.64
CA ARG A 105 4.76 -4.13 -1.96
C ARG A 105 5.40 -5.00 -0.87
N LEU A 106 5.23 -4.64 0.40
CA LEU A 106 5.77 -5.41 1.52
C LEU A 106 5.17 -6.82 1.58
N LEU A 107 3.85 -6.95 1.41
CA LEU A 107 3.19 -8.25 1.40
C LEU A 107 3.62 -9.10 0.20
N LYS A 108 3.77 -8.50 -0.99
CA LYS A 108 4.31 -9.22 -2.15
C LYS A 108 5.73 -9.73 -1.89
N GLN A 109 6.62 -8.88 -1.38
CA GLN A 109 7.98 -9.29 -1.03
C GLN A 109 8.00 -10.43 -0.01
N ALA A 110 7.18 -10.35 1.04
CA ALA A 110 7.06 -11.41 2.04
C ALA A 110 6.52 -12.72 1.44
N ALA A 111 5.52 -12.64 0.56
CA ALA A 111 4.96 -13.80 -0.12
C ALA A 111 5.97 -14.45 -1.09
N ASP A 112 6.75 -13.66 -1.82
CA ASP A 112 7.84 -14.11 -2.69
C ASP A 112 8.95 -14.82 -1.88
N LEU A 113 9.15 -14.43 -0.63
CA LEU A 113 10.03 -15.11 0.33
C LEU A 113 9.39 -16.33 1.01
N GLY A 114 8.16 -16.68 0.64
CA GLY A 114 7.47 -17.88 1.14
C GLY A 114 6.62 -17.68 2.39
N SER A 115 6.34 -16.44 2.82
CA SER A 115 5.43 -16.19 3.94
C SER A 115 3.98 -16.54 3.58
N ASP A 116 3.43 -17.56 4.25
CA ASP A 116 2.03 -17.95 4.08
C ASP A 116 1.06 -16.92 4.68
N GLU A 117 1.48 -16.20 5.72
CA GLU A 117 0.73 -15.07 6.28
C GLU A 117 0.56 -13.98 5.21
N ALA A 118 1.63 -13.63 4.51
CA ALA A 118 1.58 -12.63 3.44
C ALA A 118 0.73 -13.09 2.25
N LYS A 119 0.83 -14.37 1.86
CA LYS A 119 -0.06 -14.95 0.84
C LYS A 119 -1.52 -14.86 1.26
N ALA A 120 -1.84 -15.20 2.51
CA ALA A 120 -3.21 -15.11 3.03
C ALA A 120 -3.77 -13.67 2.99
N TYR A 121 -2.93 -12.65 3.20
CA TYR A 121 -3.32 -11.25 3.02
C TYR A 121 -3.66 -10.90 1.57
N ILE A 122 -2.93 -11.45 0.60
CA ILE A 122 -3.10 -11.20 -0.84
C ILE A 122 -4.31 -12.00 -1.37
N ASP A 123 -4.40 -13.27 -1.01
CA ASP A 123 -5.39 -14.24 -1.52
C ASP A 123 -6.81 -14.02 -0.96
N MET A 124 -7.04 -12.96 -0.19
CA MET A 124 -8.33 -12.61 0.41
C MET A 124 -9.35 -12.09 -0.63
N PHE A 125 -9.60 -12.88 -1.69
CA PHE A 125 -10.49 -12.56 -2.81
C PHE A 125 -11.92 -13.05 -2.65
N SER A 126 -12.18 -13.99 -1.72
CA SER A 126 -13.54 -14.43 -1.43
C SER A 126 -14.24 -13.41 -0.54
N ILE A 127 -14.84 -12.42 -1.20
CA ILE A 127 -15.59 -11.34 -0.56
C ILE A 127 -17.05 -11.48 -0.98
N ASP A 128 -17.89 -11.89 -0.04
CA ASP A 128 -19.32 -12.08 -0.28
C ASP A 128 -20.05 -10.73 -0.50
N ASP A 129 -19.61 -9.69 0.22
CA ASP A 129 -20.19 -8.35 0.13
C ASP A 129 -19.14 -7.31 -0.33
N PRO A 130 -19.20 -6.86 -1.60
CA PRO A 130 -18.28 -5.88 -2.15
C PRO A 130 -18.49 -4.47 -1.56
N SER A 131 -19.48 -4.22 -0.69
CA SER A 131 -19.67 -2.92 -0.05
C SER A 131 -18.84 -2.72 1.22
N THR A 132 -18.22 -3.79 1.73
CA THR A 132 -17.54 -3.77 3.03
C THR A 132 -16.17 -3.09 2.99
N LYS A 133 -15.73 -2.57 4.15
CA LYS A 133 -14.35 -2.05 4.31
C LYS A 133 -13.28 -3.12 4.04
N LYS A 134 -13.59 -4.37 4.37
CA LYS A 134 -12.74 -5.53 4.10
C LYS A 134 -12.58 -5.73 2.59
N ALA A 135 -13.67 -5.67 1.83
CA ALA A 135 -13.67 -5.73 0.38
C ALA A 135 -12.79 -4.65 -0.24
N TYR A 136 -13.05 -3.40 0.17
CA TYR A 136 -12.29 -2.25 -0.28
C TYR A 136 -10.79 -2.44 -0.05
N THR A 137 -10.39 -2.88 1.15
CA THR A 137 -8.99 -3.07 1.51
C THR A 137 -8.32 -4.13 0.64
N ALA A 138 -8.96 -5.29 0.47
CA ALA A 138 -8.43 -6.38 -0.35
C ALA A 138 -8.29 -5.98 -1.82
N TYR A 139 -9.33 -5.36 -2.40
CA TYR A 139 -9.25 -4.94 -3.79
C TYR A 139 -8.23 -3.82 -3.99
N ARG A 140 -8.09 -2.90 -3.03
CA ARG A 140 -7.03 -1.86 -3.08
C ARG A 140 -5.66 -2.49 -3.06
N LEU A 141 -5.42 -3.43 -2.16
CA LEU A 141 -4.14 -4.12 -2.09
C LEU A 141 -3.82 -4.84 -3.42
N ASN A 142 -4.73 -5.69 -3.88
CA ASN A 142 -4.53 -6.49 -5.07
C ASN A 142 -4.48 -5.65 -6.35
N GLY A 143 -5.27 -4.58 -6.44
CA GLY A 143 -5.19 -3.63 -7.55
C GLY A 143 -3.84 -2.91 -7.60
N GLU A 144 -3.23 -2.59 -6.46
CA GLU A 144 -1.85 -2.07 -6.44
C GLU A 144 -0.83 -3.13 -6.88
N LEU A 145 -1.08 -4.41 -6.60
CA LEU A 145 -0.27 -5.54 -7.08
C LEU A 145 -0.45 -5.87 -8.57
N GLY A 146 -1.42 -5.23 -9.24
CA GLY A 146 -1.67 -5.42 -10.66
C GLY A 146 -2.76 -6.46 -10.97
N ASP A 147 -3.54 -6.86 -9.99
CA ASP A 147 -4.70 -7.73 -10.23
C ASP A 147 -5.80 -6.96 -10.97
N VAL A 148 -6.09 -7.41 -12.20
CA VAL A 148 -7.07 -6.80 -13.08
C VAL A 148 -8.48 -6.91 -12.50
N SER A 149 -8.84 -8.07 -11.95
CA SER A 149 -10.17 -8.33 -11.37
C SER A 149 -10.43 -7.43 -10.15
N ALA A 150 -9.44 -7.21 -9.31
CA ALA A 150 -9.49 -6.27 -8.18
C ALA A 150 -9.65 -4.82 -8.66
N CYS A 151 -8.93 -4.41 -9.71
CA CYS A 151 -9.09 -3.09 -10.31
C CYS A 151 -10.53 -2.88 -10.82
N LEU A 152 -11.09 -3.86 -11.51
CA LEU A 152 -12.48 -3.81 -11.99
C LEU A 152 -13.48 -3.78 -10.83
N ALA A 153 -13.31 -4.64 -9.82
CA ALA A 153 -14.17 -4.68 -8.65
C ALA A 153 -14.16 -3.37 -7.85
N LEU A 154 -13.00 -2.71 -7.75
CA LEU A 154 -12.91 -1.36 -7.17
C LEU A 154 -13.67 -0.34 -7.97
N ALA A 155 -13.42 -0.30 -9.28
CA ALA A 155 -14.05 0.67 -10.16
C ALA A 155 -15.59 0.55 -10.09
N GLU A 156 -16.10 -0.67 -10.15
CA GLU A 156 -17.53 -0.96 -10.03
C GLU A 156 -18.09 -0.61 -8.65
N GLY A 157 -17.35 -0.89 -7.57
CA GLY A 157 -17.76 -0.50 -6.22
C GLY A 157 -17.81 1.03 -6.03
N PHE A 158 -16.88 1.78 -6.65
CA PHE A 158 -16.94 3.23 -6.71
C PHE A 158 -18.16 3.72 -7.50
N GLU A 159 -18.46 3.13 -8.66
CA GLU A 159 -19.64 3.49 -9.47
C GLU A 159 -20.97 3.24 -8.75
N LYS A 160 -21.06 2.11 -8.03
CA LYS A 160 -22.21 1.76 -7.16
C LYS A 160 -22.24 2.60 -5.90
N GLY A 161 -21.15 3.31 -5.61
CA GLY A 161 -21.06 4.26 -4.52
C GLY A 161 -20.81 3.66 -3.16
N TYR A 162 -20.28 2.43 -3.11
CA TYR A 162 -19.86 1.76 -1.88
C TYR A 162 -18.68 2.46 -1.20
N TYR A 163 -17.84 3.15 -1.98
CA TYR A 163 -16.60 3.73 -1.49
C TYR A 163 -16.57 5.26 -1.70
N GLY A 164 -16.53 6.03 -0.61
CA GLY A 164 -16.18 7.47 -0.62
C GLY A 164 -17.09 8.43 -1.40
N LYS A 165 -16.65 9.69 -1.51
CA LYS A 165 -17.42 10.82 -2.08
C LYS A 165 -17.15 11.07 -3.58
N ASP A 166 -15.92 10.90 -4.06
CA ASP A 166 -15.57 11.17 -5.47
C ASP A 166 -15.61 9.90 -6.34
N LYS A 167 -16.84 9.45 -6.57
CA LYS A 167 -17.16 8.10 -7.08
C LYS A 167 -16.74 7.90 -8.55
N SER A 168 -16.99 8.89 -9.41
CA SER A 168 -16.77 8.72 -10.85
C SER A 168 -15.29 8.87 -11.24
N ARG A 169 -14.56 9.82 -10.63
CA ARG A 169 -13.12 9.98 -10.89
C ARG A 169 -12.32 8.78 -10.40
N ALA A 170 -12.58 8.32 -9.17
CA ALA A 170 -11.93 7.15 -8.62
C ALA A 170 -12.22 5.89 -9.45
N ALA A 171 -13.47 5.68 -9.88
CA ALA A 171 -13.82 4.57 -10.77
C ALA A 171 -13.04 4.63 -12.09
N ALA A 172 -12.97 5.80 -12.73
CA ALA A 172 -12.26 5.96 -13.98
C ALA A 172 -10.75 5.68 -13.83
N THR A 173 -10.11 6.11 -12.72
CA THR A 173 -8.71 5.79 -12.43
C THR A 173 -8.47 4.29 -12.38
N TRP A 174 -9.35 3.54 -11.71
CA TRP A 174 -9.22 2.08 -11.59
C TRP A 174 -9.51 1.35 -12.91
N TYR A 175 -10.45 1.83 -13.72
CA TYR A 175 -10.64 1.31 -15.09
C TYR A 175 -9.44 1.59 -16.00
N ILE A 176 -8.85 2.79 -15.94
CA ILE A 176 -7.63 3.11 -16.70
C ILE A 176 -6.49 2.17 -16.28
N ARG A 177 -6.35 1.89 -14.98
CA ARG A 177 -5.36 0.94 -14.49
C ARG A 177 -5.62 -0.48 -15.00
N ALA A 178 -6.87 -0.97 -14.94
CA ALA A 178 -7.24 -2.28 -15.48
C ALA A 178 -6.93 -2.37 -16.99
N PHE A 179 -7.20 -1.31 -17.75
CA PHE A 179 -6.85 -1.21 -19.16
C PHE A 179 -5.33 -1.28 -19.40
N LYS A 180 -4.53 -0.52 -18.64
CA LYS A 180 -3.06 -0.59 -18.71
C LYS A 180 -2.51 -1.98 -18.37
N LEU A 181 -3.25 -2.78 -17.61
CA LEU A 181 -2.91 -4.15 -17.24
C LEU A 181 -3.45 -5.20 -18.22
N GLY A 182 -4.14 -4.78 -19.29
CA GLY A 182 -4.57 -5.66 -20.39
C GLY A 182 -6.09 -5.82 -20.55
N ASP A 183 -6.92 -5.21 -19.70
CA ASP A 183 -8.38 -5.27 -19.87
C ASP A 183 -8.88 -4.21 -20.87
N GLU A 184 -8.94 -4.58 -22.15
CA GLU A 184 -9.41 -3.68 -23.21
C GLU A 184 -10.84 -3.15 -22.98
N GLY A 185 -11.68 -3.94 -22.30
CA GLY A 185 -13.05 -3.57 -21.95
C GLY A 185 -13.13 -2.36 -21.00
N ALA A 186 -12.16 -2.22 -20.10
CA ALA A 186 -12.10 -1.16 -19.11
C ALA A 186 -11.94 0.23 -19.75
N ALA A 187 -11.33 0.35 -20.93
CA ALA A 187 -11.24 1.62 -21.64
C ALA A 187 -12.62 2.19 -21.98
N LYS A 188 -13.54 1.35 -22.45
CA LYS A 188 -14.92 1.76 -22.75
C LYS A 188 -15.64 2.24 -21.49
N LYS A 189 -15.40 1.57 -20.35
CA LYS A 189 -15.99 1.97 -19.05
C LYS A 189 -15.43 3.31 -18.57
N ALA A 190 -14.12 3.54 -18.66
CA ALA A 190 -13.48 4.81 -18.33
C ALA A 190 -13.97 5.97 -19.21
N LEU A 191 -14.03 5.79 -20.53
CA LEU A 191 -14.56 6.79 -21.47
C LEU A 191 -16.05 7.08 -21.22
N ALA A 192 -16.85 6.05 -20.90
CA ALA A 192 -18.25 6.25 -20.55
C ALA A 192 -18.43 7.13 -19.31
N LEU A 193 -17.57 7.00 -18.29
CA LEU A 193 -17.58 7.87 -17.11
C LEU A 193 -17.22 9.32 -17.46
N HIS A 194 -16.23 9.52 -18.34
CA HIS A 194 -15.86 10.85 -18.83
C HIS A 194 -17.03 11.56 -19.51
N TYR A 195 -17.61 10.94 -20.54
CA TYR A 195 -18.65 11.58 -21.34
C TYR A 195 -20.02 11.63 -20.64
N LYS A 196 -20.43 10.57 -19.93
CA LYS A 196 -21.78 10.48 -19.34
C LYS A 196 -21.87 11.09 -17.94
N LYS A 197 -20.83 10.92 -17.12
CA LYS A 197 -20.80 11.43 -15.74
C LYS A 197 -19.96 12.69 -15.59
N LYS A 198 -19.54 13.32 -16.71
CA LYS A 198 -18.73 14.55 -16.77
C LYS A 198 -17.48 14.47 -15.88
N THR A 199 -16.87 13.28 -15.83
CA THR A 199 -15.62 13.09 -15.08
C THR A 199 -14.48 13.69 -15.91
N GLU A 200 -13.74 14.65 -15.37
CA GLU A 200 -12.62 15.27 -16.09
C GLU A 200 -11.43 14.29 -16.13
N LEU A 201 -11.23 13.64 -17.28
CA LEU A 201 -10.02 12.89 -17.60
C LEU A 201 -9.04 13.82 -18.32
N THR A 202 -7.75 13.65 -18.07
CA THR A 202 -6.71 14.43 -18.75
C THR A 202 -6.59 14.02 -20.22
N GLU A 203 -6.00 14.88 -21.06
CA GLU A 203 -5.74 14.54 -22.47
C GLU A 203 -4.83 13.32 -22.61
N GLU A 204 -3.88 13.15 -21.69
CA GLU A 204 -3.01 11.97 -21.58
C GLU A 204 -3.84 10.71 -21.30
N GLU A 205 -4.71 10.74 -20.29
CA GLU A 205 -5.62 9.62 -19.96
C GLU A 205 -6.50 9.27 -21.15
N LEU A 206 -7.07 10.27 -21.83
CA LEU A 206 -7.88 10.05 -23.03
C LEU A 206 -7.06 9.50 -24.21
N SER A 207 -5.80 9.91 -24.36
CA SER A 207 -4.92 9.40 -25.42
C SER A 207 -4.59 7.92 -25.21
N LEU A 208 -4.40 7.50 -23.96
CA LEU A 208 -4.13 6.13 -23.57
C LEU A 208 -5.31 5.20 -23.88
N LEU A 209 -6.53 5.68 -23.70
CA LEU A 209 -7.76 4.89 -23.86
C LEU A 209 -8.22 4.73 -25.32
N LYS A 210 -7.54 5.35 -26.28
CA LYS A 210 -7.85 5.17 -27.70
C LYS A 210 -7.33 3.79 -28.14
N PRO A 211 -8.11 3.01 -28.91
CA PRO A 211 -7.60 1.78 -29.48
C PRO A 211 -6.35 2.10 -30.30
N GLY A 212 -5.25 1.40 -30.01
CA GLY A 212 -4.04 1.50 -30.82
C GLY A 212 -4.42 1.25 -32.27
N LYS A 213 -3.96 2.10 -33.19
CA LYS A 213 -4.02 1.77 -34.61
C LYS A 213 -3.28 0.46 -34.76
N SER A 214 -4.02 -0.64 -34.94
CA SER A 214 -3.46 -1.90 -35.44
C SER A 214 -2.66 -1.54 -36.68
N SER A 215 -1.33 -1.63 -36.55
CA SER A 215 -0.39 -1.43 -37.65
C SER A 215 -0.42 -2.67 -38.53
#